data_AF-A0A3D5UL00-F1
#
_entry.id   AF-A0A3D5UL00-F1
#
_cell.length_a   1.000
_cell.length_b   1.000
_cell.length_c   1.000
_cell.angle_alpha   90.00
_cell.angle_beta   90.00
_cell.angle_gamma   90.00
#
_symmetry.space_group_name_H-M   'P 1'
#
loop_
_entity.id
_entity.type
_entity.pdbx_description
1 polymer ?
#
loop_
_entity_poly.entity_id
_entity_poly.type
_entity_poly.pdbx_seq_one_letter_code
_entity_poly.pdbx_strand_id
1 'polypeptide(L)'
;MNYGYRDTSLRMIGQRSGISHTQVIYHFKSKSYLGGLIINKYFAALFETMVALAQKNKNTTPKDYKLYWWSLHYLIVTTYKRFGKFHIEFISDESDTFVRIANKMVPSLYQDLFQLDINLKDNSFLVDSYIITSVDTTLTRLCIEKSLKVREGIKKLLSLDVLQDFRVVLSENEIEDFILDHQLLETVDQFKAEQIL
;
A
#
# COMPACT_ATOMS: atom_id res chain seq x y z
N MET A 1 -6.91 -1.14 21.55
CA MET A 1 -8.14 -0.51 21.01
C MET A 1 -8.10 -0.63 19.49
N ASN A 2 -9.18 -1.15 18.91
CA ASN A 2 -9.25 -1.74 17.57
C ASN A 2 -10.20 -0.97 16.62
N TYR A 3 -10.31 0.36 16.80
CA TYR A 3 -11.22 1.17 16.02
C TYR A 3 -10.66 1.37 14.61
N GLY A 4 -11.48 1.09 13.59
CA GLY A 4 -11.15 1.39 12.20
C GLY A 4 -11.47 2.84 11.85
N TYR A 5 -11.48 3.17 10.56
CA TYR A 5 -11.94 4.46 10.09
C TYR A 5 -13.36 4.75 10.59
N ARG A 6 -14.34 3.87 10.32
CA ARG A 6 -15.77 4.07 10.64
C ARG A 6 -16.00 4.41 12.10
N ASP A 7 -15.44 3.60 12.99
CA ASP A 7 -15.67 3.67 14.44
C ASP A 7 -14.99 4.87 15.11
N THR A 8 -14.08 5.56 14.40
CA THR A 8 -13.29 6.66 14.97
C THR A 8 -13.92 8.02 14.67
N SER A 9 -13.93 8.92 15.65
CA SER A 9 -14.34 10.32 15.48
C SER A 9 -13.20 11.28 15.80
N LEU A 10 -13.22 12.51 15.25
CA LEU A 10 -12.23 13.54 15.58
C LEU A 10 -12.22 13.88 17.09
N ARG A 11 -13.36 13.74 17.77
CA ARG A 11 -13.45 13.92 19.23
C ARG A 11 -12.69 12.82 19.96
N MET A 12 -12.86 11.56 19.56
CA MET A 12 -12.12 10.43 20.13
C MET A 12 -10.62 10.55 19.88
N ILE A 13 -10.22 11.02 18.69
CA ILE A 13 -8.82 11.26 18.36
C ILE A 13 -8.23 12.30 19.31
N GLY A 14 -8.88 13.46 19.48
CA GLY A 14 -8.43 14.50 20.41
C GLY A 14 -8.28 13.98 21.85
N GLN A 15 -9.30 13.29 22.36
CA GLN A 15 -9.24 12.69 23.71
C GLN A 15 -8.05 11.75 23.90
N ARG A 16 -7.70 10.97 22.87
CA ARG A 16 -6.59 10.01 22.92
C ARG A 16 -5.22 10.66 22.75
N SER A 17 -5.13 11.72 21.95
CA SER A 17 -3.88 12.43 21.70
C SER A 17 -3.58 13.51 22.74
N GLY A 18 -4.49 13.74 23.72
CA GLY A 18 -4.37 14.83 24.68
C GLY A 18 -4.62 16.21 24.07
N ILE A 19 -5.24 16.27 22.89
CA ILE A 19 -5.53 17.50 22.13
C ILE A 19 -7.04 17.78 22.20
N SER A 20 -7.44 19.05 22.34
CA SER A 20 -8.87 19.37 22.34
C SER A 20 -9.53 19.06 20.99
N HIS A 21 -10.82 18.71 21.00
CA HIS A 21 -11.58 18.48 19.77
C HIS A 21 -11.52 19.68 18.81
N THR A 22 -11.56 20.90 19.36
CA THR A 22 -11.45 22.14 18.60
C THR A 22 -10.10 22.26 17.89
N GLN A 23 -8.99 21.94 18.56
CA GLN A 23 -7.67 21.94 17.94
C GLN A 23 -7.56 20.88 16.84
N VAL A 24 -8.12 19.68 17.04
CA VAL A 24 -8.16 18.64 16.00
C VAL A 24 -8.92 19.14 14.77
N ILE A 25 -10.09 19.76 14.94
CA ILE A 25 -10.86 20.34 13.81
C ILE A 25 -10.07 21.47 13.15
N TYR A 26 -9.42 22.34 13.93
CA TYR A 26 -8.64 23.46 13.41
C TYR A 26 -7.53 22.99 12.45
N HIS A 27 -6.78 21.95 12.83
CA HIS A 27 -5.67 21.45 12.02
C HIS A 27 -6.12 20.54 10.87
N PHE A 28 -7.11 19.68 11.11
CA PHE A 28 -7.44 18.61 10.16
C PHE A 28 -8.76 18.79 9.43
N LYS A 29 -9.59 19.78 9.78
CA LYS A 29 -10.86 20.16 9.12
C LYS A 29 -11.96 19.09 9.14
N SER A 30 -11.66 17.85 8.75
CA SER A 30 -12.59 16.72 8.71
C SER A 30 -11.86 15.40 8.95
N LYS A 31 -12.63 14.37 9.31
CA LYS A 31 -12.15 13.00 9.45
C LYS A 31 -11.62 12.45 8.13
N SER A 32 -12.30 12.74 7.02
CA SER A 32 -11.88 12.37 5.66
C SER A 32 -10.54 12.98 5.29
N TYR A 33 -10.33 14.27 5.59
CA TYR A 33 -9.04 14.93 5.34
C TYR A 33 -7.91 14.31 6.16
N LEU A 34 -8.13 14.06 7.46
CA LEU A 34 -7.14 13.38 8.30
C LEU A 34 -6.83 11.97 7.77
N GLY A 35 -7.86 11.21 7.39
CA GLY A 35 -7.68 9.89 6.79
C GLY A 35 -6.85 9.97 5.49
N GLY A 36 -7.13 10.96 4.66
CA GLY A 36 -6.35 11.22 3.45
C GLY A 36 -4.89 11.57 3.73
N LEU A 37 -4.58 12.31 4.81
CA LEU A 37 -3.19 12.56 5.20
C LEU A 37 -2.47 11.27 5.61
N ILE A 38 -3.15 10.36 6.32
CA ILE A 38 -2.58 9.06 6.70
C ILE A 38 -2.29 8.22 5.45
N ILE A 39 -3.22 8.16 4.48
CA ILE A 39 -3.01 7.44 3.22
C ILE A 39 -1.86 8.04 2.40
N ASN A 40 -1.75 9.38 2.32
CA ASN A 40 -0.63 10.04 1.65
C ASN A 40 0.72 9.66 2.29
N LYS A 41 0.82 9.72 3.62
CA LYS A 41 2.03 9.32 4.34
C LYS A 41 2.36 7.84 4.11
N TYR A 42 1.35 6.98 4.13
CA TYR A 42 1.52 5.56 3.83
C TYR A 42 2.08 5.34 2.42
N PHE A 43 1.49 5.94 1.40
CA PHE A 43 1.97 5.78 0.03
C PHE A 43 3.38 6.34 -0.16
N ALA A 44 3.71 7.46 0.48
CA ALA A 44 5.08 7.98 0.47
C ALA A 44 6.08 6.99 1.10
N ALA A 45 5.78 6.45 2.28
CA ALA A 45 6.65 5.47 2.95
C ALA A 45 6.77 4.15 2.15
N LEU A 46 5.65 3.65 1.60
CA LEU A 46 5.62 2.48 0.73
C LEU A 46 6.55 2.68 -0.46
N PHE A 47 6.46 3.85 -1.08
CA PHE A 47 7.26 4.20 -2.24
C PHE A 47 8.75 4.34 -1.94
N GLU A 48 9.12 5.06 -0.87
CA GLU A 48 10.51 5.15 -0.41
C GLU A 48 11.11 3.75 -0.19
N THR A 49 10.31 2.83 0.36
CA THR A 49 10.71 1.44 0.58
C THR A 49 10.92 0.68 -0.74
N MET A 50 10.04 0.87 -1.73
CA MET A 50 10.19 0.29 -3.06
C MET A 50 11.46 0.78 -3.76
N VAL A 51 11.76 2.08 -3.67
CA VAL A 51 12.98 2.67 -4.25
C VAL A 51 14.22 2.08 -3.57
N ALA A 52 14.22 2.00 -2.24
CA ALA A 52 15.34 1.40 -1.50
C ALA A 52 15.56 -0.07 -1.89
N LEU A 53 14.49 -0.84 -2.08
CA LEU A 53 14.56 -2.22 -2.56
C LEU A 53 15.12 -2.31 -3.98
N ALA A 54 14.64 -1.46 -4.88
CA ALA A 54 15.12 -1.42 -6.25
C ALA A 54 16.62 -1.10 -6.33
N GLN A 55 17.08 -0.15 -5.51
CA GLN A 55 18.50 0.23 -5.43
C GLN A 55 19.38 -0.88 -4.84
N LYS A 56 18.87 -1.63 -3.85
CA LYS A 56 19.56 -2.78 -3.26
C LYS A 56 19.69 -3.93 -4.27
N ASN A 57 18.65 -4.14 -5.08
CA ASN A 57 18.56 -5.20 -6.07
C ASN A 57 18.94 -4.67 -7.47
N LYS A 58 20.25 -4.66 -7.77
CA LYS A 58 20.82 -4.05 -9.01
C LYS A 58 20.23 -4.53 -10.34
N ASN A 59 19.52 -5.66 -10.35
CA ASN A 59 18.87 -6.22 -11.54
C ASN A 59 17.34 -6.03 -11.55
N THR A 60 16.82 -5.13 -10.71
CA THR A 60 15.38 -4.85 -10.64
C THR A 60 14.85 -4.44 -12.01
N THR A 61 13.90 -5.22 -12.51
CA THR A 61 13.19 -4.96 -13.76
C THR A 61 11.94 -4.09 -13.51
N PRO A 62 11.35 -3.47 -14.55
CA PRO A 62 10.04 -2.84 -14.41
C PRO A 62 8.96 -3.81 -13.88
N LYS A 63 9.05 -5.11 -14.19
CA LYS A 63 8.11 -6.12 -13.67
C LYS A 63 8.26 -6.26 -12.16
N ASP A 64 9.48 -6.32 -11.66
CA ASP A 64 9.79 -6.46 -10.23
C ASP A 64 9.30 -5.26 -9.44
N TYR A 65 9.40 -4.06 -10.01
CA TYR A 65 8.94 -2.84 -9.36
C TYR A 65 7.42 -2.82 -9.15
N LYS A 66 6.63 -3.33 -10.12
CA LYS A 66 5.18 -3.53 -9.93
C LYS A 66 4.92 -4.51 -8.80
N LEU A 67 5.66 -5.63 -8.80
CA LEU A 67 5.52 -6.67 -7.78
C LEU A 67 5.90 -6.16 -6.38
N TYR A 68 6.86 -5.23 -6.25
CA TYR A 68 7.17 -4.57 -4.98
C TYR A 68 5.97 -3.81 -4.42
N TRP A 69 5.26 -3.02 -5.24
CA TRP A 69 4.07 -2.28 -4.79
C TRP A 69 3.07 -3.23 -4.13
N TRP A 70 2.66 -4.25 -4.87
CA TRP A 70 1.65 -5.21 -4.43
C TRP A 70 2.08 -6.02 -3.22
N SER A 71 3.32 -6.52 -3.26
CA SER A 71 3.84 -7.38 -2.19
C SER A 71 4.02 -6.60 -0.91
N LEU A 72 4.66 -5.42 -0.96
CA LEU A 72 4.87 -4.57 0.21
C LEU A 72 3.55 -4.04 0.75
N HIS A 73 2.63 -3.57 -0.11
CA HIS A 73 1.30 -3.15 0.31
C HIS A 73 0.62 -4.26 1.10
N TYR A 74 0.59 -5.46 0.52
CA TYR A 74 0.01 -6.64 1.14
C TYR A 74 0.64 -6.96 2.50
N LEU A 75 1.98 -7.01 2.53
CA LEU A 75 2.76 -7.27 3.74
C LEU A 75 2.43 -6.27 4.85
N ILE A 76 2.36 -4.98 4.52
CA ILE A 76 2.12 -3.91 5.49
C ILE A 76 0.70 -3.99 6.04
N VAL A 77 -0.33 -4.08 5.18
CA VAL A 77 -1.73 -4.09 5.63
C VAL A 77 -2.08 -5.35 6.45
N THR A 78 -1.41 -6.48 6.19
CA THR A 78 -1.58 -7.72 6.96
C THR A 78 -0.82 -7.73 8.28
N THR A 79 0.41 -7.21 8.27
CA THR A 79 1.26 -7.13 9.47
C THR A 79 0.67 -6.13 10.46
N TYR A 80 0.31 -4.94 9.97
CA TYR A 80 -0.24 -3.86 10.78
C TYR A 80 -1.77 -3.88 10.76
N LYS A 81 -2.37 -4.89 11.40
CA LYS A 81 -3.83 -5.16 11.39
C LYS A 81 -4.72 -3.94 11.66
N ARG A 82 -4.29 -3.01 12.52
CA ARG A 82 -5.02 -1.76 12.80
C ARG A 82 -5.04 -0.82 11.60
N PHE A 83 -3.89 -0.65 10.95
CA PHE A 83 -3.77 0.11 9.72
C PHE A 83 -4.54 -0.58 8.59
N GLY A 84 -4.43 -1.90 8.45
CA GLY A 84 -5.24 -2.68 7.52
C GLY A 84 -6.73 -2.38 7.68
N LYS A 85 -7.29 -2.51 8.89
CA LYS A 85 -8.70 -2.17 9.14
C LYS A 85 -9.04 -0.72 8.76
N PHE A 86 -8.19 0.24 9.11
CA PHE A 86 -8.37 1.65 8.73
C PHE A 86 -8.39 1.84 7.20
N HIS A 87 -7.40 1.29 6.50
CA HIS A 87 -7.21 1.45 5.05
C HIS A 87 -8.45 0.96 4.28
N ILE A 88 -8.99 -0.16 4.73
CA ILE A 88 -10.14 -0.85 4.14
C ILE A 88 -11.42 -0.03 4.27
N GLU A 89 -11.71 0.39 5.49
CA GLU A 89 -12.87 1.21 5.76
C GLU A 89 -12.74 2.59 5.11
N PHE A 90 -11.54 3.14 5.00
CA PHE A 90 -11.30 4.40 4.30
C PHE A 90 -11.55 4.27 2.79
N ILE A 91 -11.04 3.23 2.12
CA ILE A 91 -11.36 3.01 0.69
C ILE A 91 -12.86 2.87 0.48
N SER A 92 -13.54 2.10 1.33
CA SER A 92 -14.97 1.83 1.19
C SER A 92 -15.83 3.08 1.40
N ASP A 93 -15.45 3.98 2.30
CA ASP A 93 -16.29 5.11 2.70
C ASP A 93 -15.84 6.43 2.05
N GLU A 94 -14.59 6.51 1.59
CA GLU A 94 -13.94 7.72 1.06
C GLU A 94 -13.26 7.44 -0.30
N SER A 95 -13.87 6.58 -1.12
CA SER A 95 -13.33 6.10 -2.40
C SER A 95 -12.81 7.23 -3.30
N ASP A 96 -13.57 8.32 -3.43
CA ASP A 96 -13.17 9.47 -4.25
C ASP A 96 -11.91 10.17 -3.71
N THR A 97 -11.80 10.27 -2.38
CA THR A 97 -10.62 10.83 -1.74
C THR A 97 -9.41 9.92 -1.95
N PHE A 98 -9.60 8.61 -1.80
CA PHE A 98 -8.56 7.63 -2.04
C PHE A 98 -8.07 7.66 -3.50
N VAL A 99 -8.97 7.63 -4.48
CA VAL A 99 -8.64 7.69 -5.91
C VAL A 99 -7.89 8.99 -6.25
N ARG A 100 -8.31 10.14 -5.69
CA ARG A 100 -7.59 11.40 -5.85
C ARG A 100 -6.17 11.36 -5.29
N ILE A 101 -5.96 10.69 -4.17
CA ILE A 101 -4.63 10.52 -3.56
C ILE A 101 -3.77 9.59 -4.43
N ALA A 102 -4.30 8.44 -4.82
CA ALA A 102 -3.62 7.49 -5.69
C ALA A 102 -3.19 8.15 -7.02
N ASN A 103 -4.09 8.88 -7.68
CA ASN A 103 -3.79 9.60 -8.92
C ASN A 103 -2.71 10.68 -8.78
N LYS A 104 -2.53 11.26 -7.59
CA LYS A 104 -1.44 12.22 -7.34
C LYS A 104 -0.09 11.54 -7.12
N MET A 105 -0.08 10.34 -6.55
CA MET A 105 1.13 9.57 -6.27
C MET A 105 1.69 8.85 -7.50
N VAL A 106 0.81 8.43 -8.41
CA VAL A 106 1.18 7.68 -9.62
C VAL A 106 2.20 8.44 -10.50
N PRO A 107 2.07 9.77 -10.74
CA PRO A 107 3.09 10.56 -11.45
C PRO A 107 4.48 10.57 -10.78
N SER A 108 4.56 10.73 -9.46
CA SER A 108 5.84 10.69 -8.72
C SER A 108 6.49 9.31 -8.82
N LEU A 109 5.67 8.27 -8.82
CA LEU A 109 6.10 6.88 -9.01
C LEU A 109 6.92 6.69 -10.30
N TYR A 110 6.51 7.33 -11.39
CA TYR A 110 7.25 7.27 -12.65
C TYR A 110 8.53 8.11 -12.63
N GLN A 111 8.52 9.29 -11.99
CA GLN A 111 9.68 10.18 -11.98
C GLN A 111 10.91 9.53 -11.36
N ASP A 112 10.77 8.79 -10.27
CA ASP A 112 11.94 8.17 -9.64
C ASP A 112 12.38 6.89 -10.36
N LEU A 113 11.47 6.20 -11.06
CA LEU A 113 11.84 5.11 -11.97
C LEU A 113 12.71 5.59 -13.14
N PHE A 114 12.39 6.75 -13.69
CA PHE A 114 13.25 7.41 -14.68
C PHE A 114 14.63 7.74 -14.09
N GLN A 115 14.69 8.17 -12.82
CA GLN A 115 15.96 8.46 -12.14
C GLN A 115 16.78 7.20 -11.84
N LEU A 116 16.13 6.05 -11.66
CA LEU A 116 16.78 4.75 -11.43
C LEU A 116 17.30 4.10 -12.73
N ASP A 117 17.22 4.79 -13.88
CA ASP A 117 17.56 4.27 -15.22
C ASP A 117 16.84 2.96 -15.57
N ILE A 118 15.68 2.74 -14.96
CA ILE A 118 14.81 1.61 -15.28
C ILE A 118 14.11 1.96 -16.59
N ASN A 119 14.49 1.26 -17.67
CA ASN A 119 14.03 1.56 -19.01
C ASN A 119 12.52 1.30 -19.19
N LEU A 120 11.70 2.34 -19.04
CA LEU A 120 10.24 2.31 -19.13
C LEU A 120 9.70 2.29 -20.57
N LYS A 121 10.48 1.85 -21.58
CA LYS A 121 10.03 1.75 -22.98
C LYS A 121 8.77 0.89 -23.17
N ASP A 122 8.39 0.14 -22.17
CA ASP A 122 7.12 -0.57 -22.11
C ASP A 122 6.05 0.28 -21.38
N ASN A 123 5.20 0.95 -22.17
CA ASN A 123 4.03 1.71 -21.68
C ASN A 123 3.03 0.86 -20.88
N SER A 124 3.22 -0.46 -20.79
CA SER A 124 2.47 -1.32 -19.87
C SER A 124 2.73 -1.01 -18.39
N PHE A 125 3.70 -0.15 -18.06
CA PHE A 125 4.05 0.22 -16.69
C PHE A 125 3.00 1.09 -15.97
N LEU A 126 1.93 1.52 -16.66
CA LEU A 126 0.89 2.34 -16.06
C LEU A 126 0.16 1.60 -14.93
N VAL A 127 0.53 1.88 -13.68
CA VAL A 127 -0.26 1.49 -12.51
C VAL A 127 -1.44 2.45 -12.45
N ASP A 128 -2.55 2.05 -13.06
CA ASP A 128 -3.82 2.78 -13.02
C ASP A 128 -4.37 2.74 -11.59
N SER A 129 -4.82 3.89 -11.08
CA SER A 129 -5.41 4.02 -9.75
C SER A 129 -6.65 3.16 -9.56
N TYR A 130 -7.37 2.84 -10.64
CA TYR A 130 -8.46 1.88 -10.63
C TYR A 130 -7.96 0.46 -10.29
N ILE A 131 -6.76 0.11 -10.76
CA ILE A 131 -6.11 -1.18 -10.47
C ILE A 131 -5.65 -1.21 -9.02
N ILE A 132 -4.97 -0.15 -8.56
CA ILE A 132 -4.60 0.03 -7.14
C ILE A 132 -5.83 -0.22 -6.28
N THR A 133 -6.93 0.45 -6.59
CA THR A 133 -8.18 0.31 -5.83
C THR A 133 -8.76 -1.11 -5.91
N SER A 134 -8.81 -1.73 -7.09
CA SER A 134 -9.41 -3.06 -7.30
C SER A 134 -8.63 -4.18 -6.60
N VAL A 135 -7.31 -4.18 -6.74
CA VAL A 135 -6.46 -5.19 -6.13
C VAL A 135 -6.28 -4.88 -4.64
N ASP A 136 -6.13 -3.61 -4.21
CA ASP A 136 -6.10 -3.26 -2.78
C ASP A 136 -7.38 -3.71 -2.07
N THR A 137 -8.54 -3.54 -2.70
CA THR A 137 -9.85 -4.01 -2.18
C THR A 137 -9.92 -5.53 -2.15
N THR A 138 -9.44 -6.22 -3.20
CA THR A 138 -9.44 -7.69 -3.26
C THR A 138 -8.49 -8.28 -2.21
N LEU A 139 -7.33 -7.68 -2.03
CA LEU A 139 -6.30 -8.07 -1.07
C LEU A 139 -6.78 -7.93 0.37
N THR A 140 -7.24 -6.73 0.69
CA THR A 140 -8.00 -6.36 1.87
C THR A 140 -9.01 -7.43 2.27
N ARG A 141 -9.82 -7.88 1.31
CA ARG A 141 -10.87 -8.85 1.54
C ARG A 141 -10.29 -10.23 1.86
N LEU A 142 -9.26 -10.65 1.12
CA LEU A 142 -8.53 -11.89 1.41
C LEU A 142 -7.85 -11.88 2.80
N CYS A 143 -7.31 -10.74 3.23
CA CYS A 143 -6.67 -10.58 4.53
C CYS A 143 -7.65 -10.70 5.70
N ILE A 144 -8.79 -10.01 5.60
CA ILE A 144 -9.80 -10.02 6.66
C ILE A 144 -10.53 -11.35 6.71
N GLU A 145 -10.95 -11.90 5.57
CA GLU A 145 -11.85 -13.06 5.54
C GLU A 145 -11.14 -14.38 5.85
N LYS A 146 -9.85 -14.51 5.52
CA LYS A 146 -9.19 -15.83 5.52
C LYS A 146 -8.09 -16.03 6.56
N SER A 147 -7.74 -15.00 7.36
CA SER A 147 -6.66 -15.09 8.37
C SER A 147 -5.39 -15.76 7.82
N LEU A 148 -5.02 -15.45 6.57
CA LEU A 148 -3.89 -16.10 5.88
C LEU A 148 -2.55 -15.68 6.49
N LYS A 149 -1.57 -16.59 6.46
CA LYS A 149 -0.18 -16.19 6.71
C LYS A 149 0.27 -15.27 5.58
N VAL A 150 1.13 -14.31 5.91
CA VAL A 150 1.52 -13.26 4.95
C VAL A 150 2.10 -13.84 3.65
N ARG A 151 2.95 -14.86 3.73
CA ARG A 151 3.51 -15.56 2.55
C ARG A 151 2.42 -16.21 1.68
N GLU A 152 1.43 -16.88 2.28
CA GLU A 152 0.32 -17.51 1.55
C GLU A 152 -0.56 -16.46 0.87
N GLY A 153 -0.69 -15.30 1.52
CA GLY A 153 -1.35 -14.14 0.99
C GLY A 153 -0.72 -13.53 -0.24
N ILE A 154 0.60 -13.32 -0.21
CA ILE A 154 1.38 -12.84 -1.37
C ILE A 154 1.25 -13.84 -2.52
N LYS A 155 1.40 -15.14 -2.26
CA LYS A 155 1.18 -16.17 -3.29
C LYS A 155 -0.19 -16.05 -3.92
N LYS A 156 -1.22 -15.95 -3.08
CA LYS A 156 -2.58 -15.86 -3.56
C LYS A 156 -2.83 -14.60 -4.38
N LEU A 157 -2.30 -13.45 -3.94
CA LEU A 157 -2.33 -12.19 -4.69
C LEU A 157 -1.72 -12.36 -6.07
N LEU A 158 -0.49 -12.87 -6.12
CA LEU A 158 0.27 -13.02 -7.36
C LEU A 158 -0.34 -14.06 -8.30
N SER A 159 -1.21 -14.93 -7.79
CA SER A 159 -2.02 -15.87 -8.58
C SER A 159 -3.39 -15.33 -9.04
N LEU A 160 -3.83 -14.14 -8.62
CA LEU A 160 -5.17 -13.64 -8.96
C LEU A 160 -5.27 -13.28 -10.45
N ASP A 161 -6.39 -13.66 -11.07
CA ASP A 161 -6.70 -13.34 -12.47
C ASP A 161 -6.70 -11.83 -12.76
N VAL A 162 -7.01 -11.00 -11.76
CA VAL A 162 -6.93 -9.54 -11.90
C VAL A 162 -5.51 -9.07 -12.25
N LEU A 163 -4.46 -9.84 -11.91
CA LEU A 163 -3.09 -9.55 -12.32
C LEU A 163 -2.73 -10.10 -13.71
N GLN A 164 -3.53 -11.03 -14.27
CA GLN A 164 -3.35 -11.56 -15.63
C GLN A 164 -3.64 -10.47 -16.68
N ASP A 165 -4.62 -9.61 -16.44
CA ASP A 165 -4.91 -8.43 -17.28
C ASP A 165 -3.70 -7.47 -17.38
N PHE A 166 -2.77 -7.55 -16.42
CA PHE A 166 -1.55 -6.75 -16.38
C PHE A 166 -0.30 -7.50 -16.84
N ARG A 167 -0.48 -8.71 -17.41
CA ARG A 167 0.59 -9.61 -17.87
C ARG A 167 1.62 -9.95 -16.80
N VAL A 168 1.24 -9.84 -15.52
CA VAL A 168 2.04 -10.29 -14.39
C VAL A 168 1.56 -11.68 -14.02
N VAL A 169 1.98 -12.67 -14.81
CA VAL A 169 1.80 -14.08 -14.45
C VAL A 169 3.14 -14.57 -13.95
N LEU A 170 3.15 -15.11 -12.73
CA LEU A 170 4.27 -15.82 -12.15
C LEU A 170 3.79 -17.22 -11.81
N SER A 171 4.60 -18.22 -12.13
CA SER A 171 4.45 -19.56 -11.56
C SER A 171 4.71 -19.53 -10.05
N GLU A 172 4.26 -20.56 -9.32
CA GLU A 172 4.52 -20.65 -7.88
C GLU A 172 6.01 -20.59 -7.52
N ASN A 173 6.87 -21.15 -8.37
CA ASN A 173 8.32 -21.10 -8.17
C ASN A 173 8.85 -19.68 -8.39
N GLU A 174 8.43 -18.99 -9.45
CA GLU A 174 8.83 -17.60 -9.69
C GLU A 174 8.35 -16.65 -8.58
N ILE A 175 7.21 -16.94 -7.93
CA ILE A 175 6.76 -16.18 -6.76
C ILE A 175 7.69 -16.40 -5.56
N GLU A 176 8.10 -17.64 -5.31
CA GLU A 176 8.99 -17.95 -4.19
C GLU A 176 10.37 -17.37 -4.38
N ASP A 177 10.93 -17.49 -5.57
CA ASP A 177 12.19 -16.89 -5.95
C ASP A 177 12.10 -15.37 -5.78
N PHE A 178 11.02 -14.74 -6.26
CA PHE A 178 10.81 -13.30 -6.08
C PHE A 178 10.77 -12.88 -4.59
N ILE A 179 10.05 -13.60 -3.73
CA ILE A 179 9.96 -13.26 -2.30
C ILE A 179 11.33 -13.37 -1.62
N LEU A 180 12.10 -14.41 -1.95
CA LEU A 180 13.40 -14.71 -1.35
C LEU A 180 14.50 -13.78 -1.87
N ASP A 181 14.64 -13.69 -3.20
CA ASP A 181 15.71 -12.93 -3.86
C ASP A 181 15.61 -11.44 -3.54
N HIS A 182 14.39 -10.93 -3.37
CA HIS A 182 14.15 -9.53 -3.04
C HIS A 182 14.00 -9.26 -1.54
N GLN A 183 14.16 -10.26 -0.68
CA GLN A 183 14.13 -10.12 0.79
C GLN A 183 12.89 -9.36 1.30
N LEU A 184 11.72 -9.62 0.70
CA LEU A 184 10.51 -8.83 0.95
C LEU A 184 10.04 -8.90 2.40
N LEU A 185 10.19 -10.07 3.03
CA LEU A 185 9.81 -10.26 4.44
C LEU A 185 10.67 -9.42 5.39
N GLU A 186 11.99 -9.40 5.18
CA GLU A 186 12.93 -8.58 5.99
C GLU A 186 12.68 -7.09 5.81
N THR A 187 12.29 -6.67 4.61
CA THR A 187 12.01 -5.27 4.29
C THR A 187 10.83 -4.73 5.11
N VAL A 188 9.84 -5.56 5.41
CA VAL A 188 8.65 -5.15 6.15
C VAL A 188 8.94 -4.99 7.64
N ASP A 189 9.88 -5.77 8.17
CA ASP A 189 10.37 -5.55 9.53
C ASP A 189 11.14 -4.23 9.65
N GLN A 190 11.76 -3.78 8.55
CA GLN A 190 12.41 -2.47 8.44
C GLN A 190 11.42 -1.34 8.10
N PHE A 191 10.22 -1.67 7.66
CA PHE A 191 9.16 -0.71 7.38
C PHE A 191 8.67 -0.11 8.70
N LYS A 192 9.13 1.11 8.99
CA LYS A 192 8.82 1.81 10.24
C LYS A 192 7.38 2.30 10.20
N ALA A 193 6.43 1.48 10.66
CA ALA A 193 5.03 1.90 10.80
C ALA A 193 4.82 3.13 11.71
N GLU A 194 5.79 3.42 12.59
CA GLU A 194 5.87 4.65 13.38
C GLU A 194 5.97 5.92 12.52
N GLN A 195 6.30 5.82 11.22
CA GLN A 195 6.31 6.96 10.30
C GLN A 195 4.93 7.29 9.73
N ILE A 196 3.96 6.37 9.84
CA ILE A 196 2.60 6.51 9.30
C ILE A 196 1.60 6.89 10.39
N LEU A 197 1.76 6.35 11.60
CA LEU A 197 0.88 6.51 12.76
C LEU A 197 1.43 7.50 13.78
#